data_AF-A0AA36JMF0-F1
#
_entry.id   AF-A0AA36JMF0-F1
#
_cell.length_a   1.000
_cell.length_b   1.000
_cell.length_c   1.000
_cell.angle_alpha   90.00
_cell.angle_beta   90.00
_cell.angle_gamma   90.00
#
_symmetry.space_group_name_H-M   'P 1'
#
loop_
_entity.id
_entity.type
_entity.pdbx_description
1 polymer ?
#
loop_
_entity_poly.entity_id
_entity_poly.type
_entity_poly.pdbx_seq_one_letter_code
_entity_poly.pdbx_strand_id
1 'polypeptide(L)'
;MVVTWRPLESQEIGETWAEGRAFAVGDCNYGCIGSPPDWIMPPVPKISFPGEEQAAHACENLRAMVSSKPQELKDTYWPWGAGMFVTSLGPRDACFVMAANHRKESGFLVNWWLPAVWQKELIERTKVMECRGNAIGRIVWHFVHHRPFLQ
;
A
#
# COMPACT_ATOMS: atom_id res chain seq x y z
N MET A 1 10.62 3.34 5.70
CA MET A 1 11.62 3.22 6.79
C MET A 1 10.94 2.60 7.99
N VAL A 2 11.47 1.52 8.54
CA VAL A 2 10.87 0.87 9.73
C VAL A 2 11.40 1.55 10.97
N VAL A 3 10.51 2.09 11.77
CA VAL A 3 10.82 2.56 13.12
C VAL A 3 10.68 1.34 14.03
N THR A 4 11.78 0.87 14.60
CA THR A 4 11.82 -0.38 15.39
C THR A 4 11.38 -0.19 16.85
N TRP A 5 11.37 1.05 17.32
CA TRP A 5 11.01 1.43 18.69
C TRP A 5 9.99 2.58 18.67
N ARG A 6 9.08 2.59 19.65
CA ARG A 6 8.25 3.78 19.88
C ARG A 6 9.20 4.95 20.21
N PRO A 7 9.14 6.08 19.49
CA PRO A 7 9.92 7.26 19.85
C PRO A 7 9.64 7.62 21.31
N LEU A 8 10.65 8.12 22.04
CA LEU A 8 10.42 8.75 23.33
C LEU A 8 9.44 9.91 23.15
N GLU A 9 8.68 10.30 24.17
CA GLU A 9 7.72 11.43 24.07
C GLU A 9 8.38 12.74 23.61
N SER A 10 9.71 12.86 23.73
CA SER A 10 10.51 13.99 23.27
C SER A 10 11.02 13.90 21.82
N GLN A 11 10.73 12.81 21.10
CA GLN A 11 11.22 12.55 19.75
C GLN A 11 10.07 12.33 18.78
N GLU A 12 10.05 13.06 17.66
CA GLU A 12 9.01 12.88 16.64
C GLU A 12 9.21 11.58 15.83
N ILE A 13 10.47 11.21 15.55
CA ILE A 13 10.87 10.06 14.72
C ILE A 13 11.73 9.13 15.58
N GLY A 14 11.45 7.83 15.56
CA GLY A 14 12.28 6.85 16.26
C GLY A 14 13.55 6.51 15.48
N GLU A 15 14.51 5.86 16.14
CA GLU A 15 15.81 5.57 15.54
C GLU A 15 15.71 4.71 14.26
N THR A 16 16.57 5.02 13.29
CA THR A 16 16.64 4.27 12.04
C THR A 16 17.34 2.93 12.26
N TRP A 17 16.70 1.84 11.85
CA TRP A 17 17.33 0.53 11.92
C TRP A 17 18.38 0.37 10.82
N ALA A 18 19.49 -0.31 11.15
CA ALA A 18 20.61 -0.57 10.23
C ALA A 18 21.12 0.69 9.50
N GLU A 19 21.27 1.82 10.21
CA GLU A 19 21.74 3.11 9.64
C GLU A 19 20.89 3.60 8.45
N GLY A 20 19.60 3.24 8.42
CA GLY A 20 18.70 3.60 7.31
C GLY A 20 18.94 2.79 6.03
N ARG A 21 19.74 1.72 6.07
CA ARG A 21 20.02 0.84 4.92
C ARG A 21 19.04 -0.32 4.77
N ALA A 22 18.09 -0.44 5.68
CA ALA A 22 17.07 -1.48 5.67
C ALA A 22 15.67 -0.89 5.45
N PHE A 23 14.95 -1.46 4.50
CA PHE A 23 13.57 -1.12 4.18
C PHE A 23 12.69 -2.34 4.44
N ALA A 24 11.49 -2.12 4.98
CA ALA A 24 10.45 -3.14 5.02
C ALA A 24 9.18 -2.62 4.35
N VAL A 25 8.47 -3.54 3.73
CA VAL A 25 7.41 -3.28 2.75
C VAL A 25 6.33 -4.35 2.93
N GLY A 26 5.06 -3.94 2.90
CA GLY A 26 3.93 -4.86 3.08
C GLY A 26 3.73 -5.27 4.54
N ASP A 27 3.28 -6.50 4.75
CA ASP A 27 2.72 -6.96 6.04
C ASP A 27 3.70 -6.89 7.23
N CYS A 28 5.00 -6.90 6.95
CA CYS A 28 6.07 -6.78 7.95
C CYS A 28 6.26 -5.35 8.49
N ASN A 29 5.49 -4.36 8.00
CA ASN A 29 5.47 -3.02 8.59
C ASN A 29 4.68 -2.98 9.90
N TYR A 30 5.14 -2.12 10.83
CA TYR A 30 4.49 -1.91 12.12
C TYR A 30 3.25 -1.02 11.96
N GLY A 31 2.11 -1.47 12.46
CA GLY A 31 0.83 -0.79 12.29
C GLY A 31 -0.36 -1.63 12.77
N CYS A 32 -1.21 -1.08 13.65
CA CYS A 32 -2.37 -1.74 14.26
C CYS A 32 -3.53 -0.74 14.43
N ILE A 33 -4.76 -1.18 14.14
CA ILE A 33 -6.00 -0.40 14.36
C ILE A 33 -6.36 -0.40 15.86
N GLY A 34 -6.96 0.68 16.36
CA GLY A 34 -7.70 0.68 17.63
C GLY A 34 -7.41 1.88 18.50
N SER A 35 -6.20 1.97 19.01
CA SER A 35 -5.66 3.13 19.72
C SER A 35 -4.27 3.39 19.17
N PRO A 36 -4.16 3.81 17.89
CA PRO A 36 -2.85 4.08 17.31
C PRO A 36 -2.17 5.12 18.20
N PRO A 37 -0.90 4.90 18.62
CA PRO A 37 -0.06 5.96 19.15
C PRO A 37 -0.07 7.16 18.18
N ASP A 38 0.37 8.34 18.63
CA ASP A 38 0.57 9.52 17.77
C ASP A 38 1.66 9.26 16.73
N TRP A 39 1.34 8.46 15.72
CA TRP A 39 2.23 8.13 14.62
C TRP A 39 2.24 9.26 13.60
N ILE A 40 3.42 9.56 13.08
CA ILE A 40 3.61 10.48 11.96
C ILE A 40 2.71 10.11 10.78
N MET A 41 2.55 8.80 10.53
CA MET A 41 1.61 8.27 9.55
C MET A 41 0.70 7.23 10.20
N PRO A 42 -0.63 7.32 10.04
CA PRO A 42 -1.56 6.30 10.54
C PRO A 42 -1.27 4.90 9.96
N PRO A 43 -1.72 3.81 10.62
CA PRO A 43 -1.53 2.46 10.10
C PRO A 43 -2.16 2.32 8.71
N VAL A 44 -1.31 2.04 7.72
CA VAL A 44 -1.76 1.75 6.36
C VAL A 44 -2.28 0.31 6.30
N PRO A 45 -3.44 0.06 5.65
CA PRO A 45 -3.94 -1.29 5.42
C PRO A 45 -2.91 -2.19 4.75
N LYS A 46 -2.77 -3.40 5.28
CA LYS A 46 -1.83 -4.44 4.84
C LYS A 46 -2.46 -5.24 3.70
N ILE A 47 -2.57 -4.60 2.54
CA ILE A 47 -3.11 -5.18 1.30
C ILE A 47 -2.12 -4.93 0.16
N SER A 48 -2.32 -5.59 -0.99
CA SER A 48 -1.35 -5.60 -2.09
C SER A 48 -1.04 -4.20 -2.63
N PHE A 49 -2.04 -3.35 -2.84
CA PHE A 49 -1.85 -2.03 -3.45
C PHE A 49 -0.88 -1.14 -2.63
N PRO A 50 -1.10 -0.89 -1.32
CA PRO A 50 -0.13 -0.21 -0.48
C PRO A 50 1.24 -0.89 -0.41
N GLY A 51 1.28 -2.23 -0.41
CA GLY A 51 2.53 -2.98 -0.42
C GLY A 51 3.36 -2.70 -1.68
N GLU A 52 2.72 -2.64 -2.85
CA GLU A 52 3.37 -2.33 -4.12
C GLU A 52 3.91 -0.89 -4.17
N GLU A 53 3.13 0.08 -3.71
CA GLU A 53 3.55 1.48 -3.61
C GLU A 53 4.74 1.65 -2.65
N GLN A 54 4.69 0.98 -1.48
CA GLN A 54 5.81 0.93 -0.54
C GLN A 54 7.05 0.27 -1.17
N ALA A 55 6.87 -0.77 -1.99
CA ALA A 55 7.97 -1.43 -2.71
C ALA A 55 8.61 -0.48 -3.73
N ALA A 56 7.80 0.23 -4.50
CA ALA A 56 8.26 1.19 -5.49
C ALA A 56 9.09 2.29 -4.84
N HIS A 57 8.60 2.86 -3.73
CA HIS A 57 9.32 3.87 -2.96
C HIS A 57 10.65 3.35 -2.39
N ALA A 58 10.65 2.14 -1.82
CA ALA A 58 11.87 1.52 -1.31
C ALA A 58 12.91 1.32 -2.44
N CYS A 59 12.47 0.91 -3.63
CA CYS A 59 13.34 0.75 -4.79
C CYS A 59 13.91 2.09 -5.28
N GLU A 60 13.10 3.15 -5.31
CA GLU A 60 13.56 4.49 -5.69
C GLU A 60 14.56 5.05 -4.67
N ASN A 61 14.30 4.89 -3.38
CA ASN A 61 15.23 5.29 -2.33
C ASN A 61 16.54 4.50 -2.40
N LEU A 62 16.48 3.19 -2.67
CA LEU A 62 17.69 2.40 -2.88
C LEU A 62 18.51 2.93 -4.08
N ARG A 63 17.84 3.27 -5.19
CA ARG A 63 18.50 3.87 -6.37
C ARG A 63 19.13 5.23 -6.04
N ALA A 64 18.45 6.06 -5.25
CA ALA A 64 18.97 7.33 -4.78
C ALA A 64 20.21 7.14 -3.88
N MET A 65 20.20 6.15 -2.99
CA MET A 65 21.32 5.84 -2.08
C MET A 65 22.57 5.33 -2.81
N VAL A 66 22.40 4.57 -3.90
CA VAL A 66 23.54 4.07 -4.71
C VAL A 66 23.99 5.05 -5.79
N SER A 67 23.23 6.14 -6.00
CA SER A 67 23.57 7.16 -6.98
C SER A 67 24.80 7.95 -6.53
N SER A 68 25.66 8.30 -7.49
CA SER A 68 26.81 9.20 -7.22
C SER A 68 26.39 10.65 -6.98
N LYS A 69 25.15 11.00 -7.32
CA LYS A 69 24.57 12.32 -7.07
C LYS A 69 23.76 12.28 -5.79
N PRO A 70 23.96 13.22 -4.84
CA PRO A 70 23.11 13.32 -3.68
C PRO A 70 21.66 13.56 -4.14
N GLN A 71 20.78 12.68 -3.72
CA GLN A 71 19.34 12.74 -3.99
C GLN A 71 18.61 12.64 -2.65
N GLU A 72 17.56 13.42 -2.49
CA GLU A 72 16.69 13.32 -1.32
C GLU A 72 15.90 12.01 -1.38
N LEU A 73 15.83 11.33 -0.24
CA LEU A 73 15.00 10.14 -0.10
C LEU A 73 13.54 10.56 -0.04
N LYS A 74 12.69 9.80 -0.72
CA LYS A 74 11.24 10.02 -0.69
C LYS A 74 10.66 9.47 0.60
N ASP A 75 9.87 10.30 1.26
CA ASP A 75 9.01 9.86 2.35
C ASP A 75 7.91 8.93 1.85
N THR A 76 7.44 8.08 2.75
CA THR A 76 6.26 7.26 2.49
C THR A 76 5.00 8.09 2.69
N TYR A 77 3.91 7.69 2.04
CA TYR A 77 2.65 8.41 2.06
C TYR A 77 1.49 7.43 2.16
N TRP A 78 0.29 7.94 2.47
CA TRP A 78 -0.94 7.15 2.42
C TRP A 78 -1.35 6.95 0.95
N PRO A 79 -1.27 5.72 0.40
CA PRO A 79 -1.63 5.46 -0.99
C PRO A 79 -3.11 5.73 -1.22
N TRP A 80 -3.47 6.20 -2.40
CA TRP A 80 -4.87 6.49 -2.70
C TRP A 80 -5.78 5.25 -2.71
N GLY A 81 -5.22 4.11 -3.14
CA GLY A 81 -5.88 2.80 -3.09
C GLY A 81 -5.80 2.14 -1.72
N ALA A 82 -5.19 2.78 -0.72
CA ALA A 82 -5.15 2.25 0.63
C ALA A 82 -6.54 2.34 1.25
N GLY A 83 -7.17 1.18 1.38
CA GLY A 83 -8.56 1.04 1.81
C GLY A 83 -9.50 0.48 0.75
N MET A 84 -8.98 0.06 -0.41
CA MET A 84 -9.74 -0.62 -1.45
C MET A 84 -9.44 -2.11 -1.46
N PHE A 85 -10.43 -2.93 -1.14
CA PHE A 85 -10.26 -4.39 -1.19
C PHE A 85 -11.56 -5.08 -1.60
N VAL A 86 -11.41 -6.16 -2.35
CA VAL A 86 -12.52 -7.03 -2.76
C VAL A 86 -12.36 -8.36 -2.04
N THR A 87 -13.38 -8.77 -1.30
CA THR A 87 -13.38 -10.02 -0.55
C THR A 87 -14.40 -10.97 -1.17
N SER A 88 -13.97 -12.19 -1.50
CA SER A 88 -14.89 -13.24 -1.98
C SER A 88 -15.60 -13.88 -0.79
N LEU A 89 -16.93 -14.00 -0.87
CA LEU A 89 -17.80 -14.66 0.10
C LEU A 89 -18.26 -16.05 -0.37
N GLY A 90 -17.92 -16.41 -1.61
CA GLY A 90 -18.20 -17.70 -2.22
C GLY A 90 -18.02 -17.66 -3.74
N PRO A 91 -18.33 -18.76 -4.45
CA PRO A 91 -18.14 -18.85 -5.90
C PRO A 91 -18.95 -17.83 -6.72
N ARG A 92 -20.02 -17.27 -6.14
CA ARG A 92 -20.93 -16.31 -6.78
C ARG A 92 -21.23 -15.10 -5.91
N ASP A 93 -20.41 -14.86 -4.89
CA ASP A 93 -20.59 -13.74 -4.00
C ASP A 93 -19.27 -13.12 -3.57
N ALA A 94 -19.25 -11.80 -3.51
CA ALA A 94 -18.12 -10.99 -3.12
C ALA A 94 -18.61 -9.61 -2.68
N CYS A 95 -17.79 -8.91 -1.91
CA CYS A 95 -18.02 -7.52 -1.53
C CYS A 95 -16.80 -6.67 -1.87
N PHE A 96 -17.04 -5.45 -2.35
CA PHE A 96 -16.00 -4.47 -2.59
C PHE A 96 -16.15 -3.32 -1.62
N VAL A 97 -15.09 -3.05 -0.88
CA VAL A 97 -15.02 -1.95 0.08
C VAL A 97 -14.04 -0.91 -0.43
N MET A 98 -14.40 0.36 -0.29
CA MET A 98 -13.53 1.51 -0.57
C MET A 98 -13.41 2.44 0.64
N ALA A 99 -12.35 3.25 0.66
CA ALA A 99 -12.10 4.28 1.67
C ALA A 99 -11.99 3.77 3.12
N ALA A 100 -11.69 2.49 3.32
CA ALA A 100 -11.35 1.96 4.64
C ALA A 100 -10.01 2.56 5.11
N ASN A 101 -9.98 3.11 6.32
CA ASN A 101 -8.81 3.77 6.88
C ASN A 101 -8.53 3.30 8.32
N HIS A 102 -7.61 3.98 9.01
CA HIS A 102 -7.17 3.62 10.36
C HIS A 102 -8.27 3.75 11.44
N ARG A 103 -9.37 4.45 11.17
CA ARG A 103 -10.50 4.60 12.10
C ARG A 103 -11.41 3.37 12.02
N LYS A 104 -11.88 2.91 13.17
CA LYS A 104 -12.91 1.85 13.23
C LYS A 104 -14.17 2.32 12.48
N GLU A 105 -14.86 1.36 11.86
CA GLU A 105 -16.10 1.60 11.10
C GLU A 105 -15.95 2.57 9.92
N SER A 106 -14.71 2.76 9.44
CA SER A 106 -14.45 3.48 8.21
C SER A 106 -14.63 2.59 6.97
N GLY A 107 -14.81 3.24 5.83
CA GLY A 107 -15.01 2.59 4.55
C GLY A 107 -16.48 2.36 4.22
N PHE A 108 -16.74 2.17 2.93
CA PHE A 108 -18.08 2.00 2.37
C PHE A 108 -18.12 0.76 1.48
N LEU A 109 -19.18 -0.03 1.62
CA LEU A 109 -19.49 -1.10 0.69
C LEU A 109 -19.98 -0.48 -0.62
N VAL A 110 -19.20 -0.62 -1.70
CA VAL A 110 -19.48 0.03 -2.99
C VAL A 110 -20.39 -0.83 -3.86
N ASN A 111 -20.08 -2.11 -3.94
CA ASN A 111 -20.93 -3.12 -4.58
C ASN A 111 -20.72 -4.48 -3.92
N TRP A 112 -21.68 -5.36 -4.14
CA TRP A 112 -21.70 -6.73 -3.63
C TRP A 112 -22.26 -7.67 -4.71
N TRP A 113 -22.19 -8.98 -4.47
CA TRP A 113 -22.65 -10.03 -5.38
C TRP A 113 -21.88 -10.08 -6.72
N LEU A 114 -22.56 -10.39 -7.84
CA LEU A 114 -21.94 -10.68 -9.13
C LEU A 114 -21.00 -9.58 -9.67
N PRO A 115 -21.33 -8.27 -9.57
CA PRO A 115 -20.42 -7.22 -10.01
C PRO A 115 -19.07 -7.25 -9.28
N ALA A 116 -19.09 -7.51 -7.96
CA ALA A 116 -17.86 -7.61 -7.16
C ALA A 116 -17.06 -8.88 -7.50
N VAL A 117 -17.75 -9.98 -7.82
CA VAL A 117 -17.10 -11.23 -8.28
C VAL A 117 -16.34 -10.98 -9.59
N TRP A 118 -16.99 -10.34 -10.56
CA TRP A 118 -16.36 -10.03 -11.85
C TRP A 118 -15.17 -9.08 -11.69
N GLN A 119 -15.30 -8.07 -10.83
CA GLN A 119 -14.21 -7.16 -10.51
C GLN A 119 -13.02 -7.90 -9.87
N LYS A 120 -13.26 -8.79 -8.90
CA LYS A 120 -12.21 -9.61 -8.27
C LYS A 120 -11.48 -10.47 -9.30
N GLU A 121 -12.24 -11.12 -10.19
CA GLU A 121 -11.66 -11.98 -11.22
C GLU A 121 -10.86 -11.20 -12.26
N LEU A 122 -11.32 -10.00 -12.63
CA LEU A 122 -10.56 -9.09 -13.50
C LEU A 122 -9.25 -8.66 -12.84
N ILE A 123 -9.28 -8.27 -11.56
CA ILE A 123 -8.10 -7.88 -10.79
C ILE A 123 -7.10 -9.04 -10.74
N GLU A 124 -7.57 -10.24 -10.38
CA GLU A 124 -6.72 -11.43 -10.28
C GLU A 124 -6.06 -11.79 -11.62
N ARG A 125 -6.86 -11.87 -12.70
CA ARG A 125 -6.34 -12.22 -14.03
C ARG A 125 -5.33 -11.19 -14.53
N THR A 126 -5.63 -9.91 -14.41
CA THR A 126 -4.72 -8.84 -14.88
C THR A 126 -3.46 -8.78 -14.02
N LYS A 127 -3.54 -9.04 -12.71
CA LYS A 127 -2.35 -9.13 -11.83
C LYS A 127 -1.45 -10.30 -12.19
N VAL A 128 -2.02 -11.48 -12.40
CA VAL A 128 -1.24 -12.65 -12.86
C VAL A 128 -0.58 -12.37 -14.22
N MET A 129 -1.28 -11.67 -15.12
CA MET A 129 -0.70 -11.25 -16.41
C MET A 129 0.49 -10.30 -16.22
N GLU A 130 0.38 -9.31 -15.33
CA GLU A 130 1.47 -8.38 -15.00
C GLU A 130 2.67 -9.11 -14.41
N CYS A 131 2.46 -9.99 -13.43
CA CYS A 131 3.52 -10.78 -12.81
C CYS A 131 4.24 -11.70 -13.81
N ARG A 132 3.55 -12.12 -14.88
CA ARG A 132 4.13 -12.88 -16.00
C ARG A 132 4.82 -12.00 -17.05
N GLY A 133 4.83 -10.67 -16.88
CA GLY A 133 5.46 -9.72 -17.80
C GLY A 133 4.62 -9.34 -19.03
N ASN A 134 3.35 -9.75 -19.09
CA ASN A 134 2.48 -9.45 -20.23
C ASN A 134 2.24 -7.94 -20.36
N ALA A 135 2.22 -7.44 -21.59
CA ALA A 135 2.01 -6.02 -21.86
C ALA A 135 0.65 -5.52 -21.35
N ILE A 136 -0.42 -6.29 -21.55
CA ILE A 136 -1.77 -5.92 -21.12
C ILE A 136 -1.84 -5.74 -19.61
N GLY A 137 -1.32 -6.71 -18.84
CA GLY A 137 -1.26 -6.61 -17.39
C GLY A 137 -0.49 -5.38 -16.94
N ARG A 138 0.71 -5.15 -17.49
CA ARG A 138 1.51 -3.97 -17.18
C ARG A 138 0.80 -2.65 -17.48
N ILE A 139 0.07 -2.55 -18.60
CA ILE A 139 -0.68 -1.34 -18.95
C ILE A 139 -1.82 -1.09 -17.95
N VAL A 140 -2.61 -2.13 -17.63
CA VAL A 140 -3.72 -2.03 -16.66
C VAL A 140 -3.19 -1.53 -15.31
N TRP A 141 -2.14 -2.16 -14.78
CA TRP A 141 -1.59 -1.81 -13.48
C TRP A 141 -0.81 -0.49 -13.49
N HIS A 142 -0.23 -0.09 -14.62
CA HIS A 142 0.32 1.25 -14.79
C HIS A 142 -0.75 2.32 -14.57
N PHE A 143 -1.94 2.17 -15.17
CA PHE A 143 -3.05 3.12 -14.98
C PHE A 143 -3.60 3.11 -13.55
N VAL A 144 -3.66 1.94 -12.91
CA VAL A 144 -4.07 1.81 -11.51
C VAL A 144 -3.13 2.59 -10.59
N HIS A 145 -1.81 2.49 -10.80
CA HIS A 145 -0.84 3.19 -9.95
C HIS A 145 -0.66 4.68 -10.31
N HIS A 146 -0.78 5.07 -11.59
CA HIS A 146 -0.39 6.41 -12.07
C HIS A 146 -1.54 7.40 -12.32
N ARG A 147 -2.78 7.08 -11.93
CA ARG A 147 -3.98 7.95 -12.00
C ARG A 147 -3.88 9.13 -13.00
N PRO A 148 -4.15 8.95 -14.30
CA PRO A 148 -4.02 10.03 -15.29
C PRO A 148 -4.95 11.24 -15.09
N PHE A 149 -5.88 11.22 -14.13
CA PHE A 149 -6.96 12.21 -13.99
C PHE A 149 -7.16 12.77 -12.57
N LEU A 150 -6.33 12.40 -11.59
CA LEU A 150 -6.45 12.86 -10.20
C LEU A 150 -5.05 13.09 -9.61
N GLN A 151 -4.47 14.25 -9.93
CA GLN A 151 -3.33 14.87 -9.26
C GLN A 151 -3.75 16.24 -8.75
#